data_AF-A0A524CBE7-F1
#
_entry.id   AF-A0A524CBE7-F1
#
_cell.length_a   1.000
_cell.length_b   1.000
_cell.length_c   1.000
_cell.angle_alpha   90.00
_cell.angle_beta   90.00
_cell.angle_gamma   90.00
#
_symmetry.space_group_name_H-M   'P 1'
#
loop_
_entity.id
_entity.type
_entity.pdbx_description
1 polymer ?
#
loop_
_entity_poly.entity_id
_entity_poly.type
_entity_poly.pdbx_seq_one_letter_code
_entity_poly.pdbx_strand_id
1 'polypeptide(L)'
;MEVYEVLETGETEFLNVNTIQDALSAKKVIIILDHEKKTVYIHVGSEATTRLKFSSARSSRRILQERNLAYRVKTVDEHDLPSWFEGIKEKVVRSNIRKEPPPLEILKILRKIEKSEPINGYNSEAAVIKNKFFKLQEKSTTIMGKDHSVEKFEQVQNLPEGFYLLPGDYKTRLYIEKGKVMGIELLKGNNKSES
;
A
#
# COMPACT_ATOMS: atom_id res chain seq x y z
N MET A 1 -1.73 -5.63 -5.58
CA MET A 1 -2.43 -6.89 -5.27
C MET A 1 -2.87 -6.87 -3.81
N GLU A 2 -3.84 -7.67 -3.40
CA GLU A 2 -4.16 -7.91 -1.98
C GLU A 2 -3.94 -9.38 -1.66
N VAL A 3 -3.57 -9.70 -0.42
CA VAL A 3 -3.28 -11.08 -0.01
C VAL A 3 -4.00 -11.42 1.28
N TYR A 4 -4.54 -12.63 1.34
CA TYR A 4 -5.25 -13.16 2.49
C TYR A 4 -4.77 -14.58 2.79
N GLU A 5 -4.66 -14.91 4.07
CA GLU A 5 -4.55 -16.29 4.55
C GLU A 5 -5.95 -16.84 4.80
N VAL A 6 -6.18 -18.09 4.40
CA VAL A 6 -7.39 -18.84 4.77
C VAL A 6 -7.13 -19.54 6.10
N LEU A 7 -8.02 -19.35 7.07
CA LEU A 7 -7.94 -20.01 8.37
C LEU A 7 -8.71 -21.33 8.37
N GLU A 8 -8.40 -22.23 9.32
CA GLU A 8 -9.09 -23.53 9.50
C GLU A 8 -10.60 -23.37 9.79
N THR A 9 -11.01 -22.21 10.29
CA THR A 9 -12.41 -21.80 10.49
C THR A 9 -13.14 -21.55 9.17
N GLY A 10 -12.41 -21.38 8.07
CA GLY A 10 -12.95 -20.91 6.78
C GLY A 10 -13.14 -19.40 6.72
N GLU A 11 -12.61 -18.65 7.69
CA GLU A 11 -12.44 -17.20 7.61
C GLU A 11 -11.15 -16.85 6.88
N THR A 12 -10.97 -15.55 6.59
CA THR A 12 -9.78 -15.04 5.91
C THR A 12 -9.17 -13.87 6.66
N GLU A 13 -7.87 -13.92 6.87
CA GLU A 13 -7.10 -12.82 7.44
C GLU A 13 -6.29 -12.12 6.36
N PHE A 14 -6.32 -10.79 6.36
CA PHE A 14 -5.50 -10.01 5.45
C PHE A 14 -4.02 -10.12 5.87
N LEU A 15 -3.12 -10.44 4.93
CA LEU A 15 -1.69 -10.53 5.21
C LEU A 15 -0.97 -9.22 4.90
N ASN A 16 -0.27 -8.68 5.90
CA ASN A 16 0.61 -7.53 5.72
C ASN A 16 2.01 -8.01 5.33
N VAL A 17 2.22 -8.16 4.02
CA VAL A 17 3.48 -8.61 3.42
C VAL A 17 3.95 -7.62 2.36
N ASN A 18 5.26 -7.59 2.08
CA ASN A 18 5.82 -6.71 1.06
C ASN A 18 5.58 -7.29 -0.35
N THR A 19 5.86 -8.58 -0.51
CA THR A 19 5.70 -9.31 -1.77
C THR A 19 4.74 -10.49 -1.63
N ILE A 20 4.28 -11.04 -2.75
CA ILE A 20 3.51 -12.29 -2.74
C ILE A 20 4.34 -13.44 -2.17
N GLN A 21 5.63 -13.49 -2.52
CA GLN A 21 6.57 -14.51 -2.05
C GLN A 21 6.61 -14.59 -0.52
N ASP A 22 6.61 -13.45 0.16
CA ASP A 22 6.64 -13.37 1.63
C ASP A 22 5.37 -13.94 2.29
N ALA A 23 4.26 -14.05 1.56
CA ALA A 23 3.03 -14.67 2.05
C ALA A 23 2.95 -16.18 1.81
N LEU A 24 3.74 -16.73 0.88
CA LEU A 24 3.65 -18.14 0.52
C LEU A 24 4.19 -19.03 1.64
N SER A 25 3.51 -20.15 1.88
CA SER A 25 3.91 -21.13 2.89
C SER A 25 3.37 -22.51 2.54
N ALA A 26 4.21 -23.54 2.73
CA ALA A 26 3.84 -24.93 2.51
C ALA A 26 2.61 -25.37 3.33
N LYS A 27 2.39 -24.79 4.51
CA LYS A 27 1.31 -25.19 5.42
C LYS A 27 0.00 -24.41 5.23
N LYS A 28 0.02 -23.35 4.43
CA LYS A 28 -1.07 -22.37 4.34
C LYS A 28 -1.77 -22.42 2.99
N VAL A 29 -2.97 -21.85 2.97
CA VAL A 29 -3.65 -21.51 1.71
C VAL A 29 -3.79 -20.00 1.63
N ILE A 30 -3.25 -19.43 0.56
CA ILE A 30 -3.14 -17.99 0.35
C ILE A 30 -4.04 -17.58 -0.81
N ILE A 31 -4.89 -16.57 -0.59
CA ILE A 31 -5.74 -15.96 -1.61
C ILE A 31 -5.12 -14.64 -2.03
N ILE A 32 -4.83 -14.48 -3.32
CA ILE A 32 -4.22 -13.28 -3.90
C ILE A 32 -5.24 -12.64 -4.84
N LEU A 33 -5.64 -11.40 -4.57
CA LEU A 33 -6.48 -10.60 -5.45
C LEU A 33 -5.59 -9.74 -6.35
N ASP A 34 -5.60 -10.06 -7.65
CA ASP A 34 -5.01 -9.25 -8.70
C ASP A 34 -6.09 -8.39 -9.37
N HIS A 35 -6.20 -7.14 -8.90
CA HIS A 35 -7.16 -6.18 -9.43
C HIS A 35 -6.86 -5.76 -10.87
N GLU A 36 -5.59 -5.74 -11.29
CA GLU A 36 -5.20 -5.36 -12.65
C GLU A 36 -5.69 -6.43 -13.64
N LYS A 37 -5.46 -7.70 -13.31
CA LYS A 37 -5.89 -8.84 -14.14
C LYS A 37 -7.31 -9.32 -13.86
N LYS A 38 -8.03 -8.67 -12.94
CA LYS A 38 -9.37 -9.10 -12.46
C LYS A 38 -9.41 -10.59 -12.16
N THR A 39 -8.39 -11.09 -11.46
CA THR A 39 -8.18 -12.51 -11.18
C THR A 39 -7.88 -12.73 -9.70
N VAL A 40 -8.44 -13.79 -9.13
CA VAL A 40 -8.10 -14.30 -7.80
C VAL A 40 -7.27 -15.55 -7.98
N TYR A 41 -6.08 -15.58 -7.38
CA TYR A 41 -5.25 -16.77 -7.31
C TYR A 41 -5.40 -17.41 -5.92
N ILE A 42 -5.63 -18.71 -5.87
CA ILE A 42 -5.62 -19.51 -4.65
C ILE A 42 -4.37 -20.36 -4.69
N HIS A 43 -3.34 -19.96 -3.93
CA HIS A 43 -2.14 -20.76 -3.75
C HIS A 43 -2.35 -21.77 -2.63
N VAL A 44 -2.20 -23.04 -2.95
CA VAL A 44 -2.32 -24.15 -1.99
C VAL A 44 -0.92 -24.64 -1.66
N GLY A 45 -0.50 -24.47 -0.41
CA GLY A 45 0.74 -25.06 0.09
C GLY A 45 0.70 -26.59 0.03
N SER A 46 1.86 -27.17 -0.24
CA SER A 46 2.12 -28.61 -0.34
C SER A 46 1.68 -29.41 0.89
N GLU A 47 1.88 -28.85 2.09
CA GLU A 47 1.52 -29.42 3.38
C GLU A 47 0.15 -28.93 3.90
N ALA A 48 -0.60 -28.13 3.12
CA ALA A 48 -1.89 -27.61 3.56
C ALA A 48 -2.91 -28.73 3.77
N THR A 49 -3.67 -28.65 4.86
CA THR A 49 -4.68 -29.65 5.21
C THR A 49 -5.78 -29.72 4.14
N THR A 50 -6.40 -30.89 3.98
CA THR A 50 -7.56 -31.06 3.07
C THR A 50 -8.69 -30.07 3.40
N ARG A 51 -8.89 -29.77 4.69
CA ARG A 51 -9.85 -28.76 5.17
C ARG A 51 -9.48 -27.35 4.68
N LEU A 52 -8.20 -26.99 4.75
CA LEU A 52 -7.51 -25.94 3.99
C LEU A 52 -8.07 -25.70 2.60
N LYS A 53 -7.88 -26.76 1.80
CA LYS A 53 -8.15 -26.78 0.36
C LYS A 53 -9.64 -26.58 0.05
N PHE A 54 -10.53 -27.18 0.85
CA PHE A 54 -11.98 -27.00 0.69
C PHE A 54 -12.49 -25.63 1.17
N SER A 55 -11.92 -25.09 2.23
CA SER A 55 -12.33 -23.78 2.78
C SER A 55 -11.92 -22.61 1.89
N SER A 56 -10.83 -22.73 1.13
CA SER A 56 -10.32 -21.63 0.28
C SER A 56 -11.23 -21.29 -0.90
N ALA A 57 -11.84 -22.29 -1.55
CA ALA A 57 -12.79 -22.08 -2.65
C ALA A 57 -14.05 -21.33 -2.19
N ARG A 58 -14.52 -21.60 -0.97
CA ARG A 58 -15.65 -20.88 -0.36
C ARG A 58 -15.26 -19.47 0.03
N SER A 59 -14.09 -19.33 0.66
CA SER A 59 -13.55 -18.05 1.11
C SER A 59 -13.33 -17.07 -0.03
N SER A 60 -12.75 -17.51 -1.14
CA SER A 60 -12.55 -16.66 -2.33
C SER A 60 -13.86 -16.17 -2.92
N ARG A 61 -14.87 -17.03 -3.04
CA ARG A 61 -16.21 -16.66 -3.52
C ARG A 61 -16.89 -15.65 -2.60
N ARG A 62 -16.77 -15.81 -1.28
CA ARG A 62 -17.30 -14.86 -0.30
C ARG A 62 -16.69 -13.47 -0.46
N ILE A 63 -15.36 -13.37 -0.53
CA ILE A 63 -14.65 -12.10 -0.78
C ILE A 63 -15.16 -11.41 -2.06
N LEU A 64 -15.35 -12.18 -3.13
CA LEU A 64 -15.85 -11.65 -4.39
C LEU A 64 -17.30 -11.15 -4.29
N GLN A 65 -18.18 -11.89 -3.61
CA GLN A 65 -19.58 -11.51 -3.39
C GLN A 65 -19.71 -10.26 -2.53
N GLU A 66 -19.06 -10.23 -1.37
CA GLU A 66 -19.09 -9.10 -0.42
C GLU A 66 -18.59 -7.80 -1.05
N ARG A 67 -17.67 -7.90 -2.01
CA ARG A 67 -17.07 -6.75 -2.69
C ARG A 67 -17.65 -6.48 -4.08
N ASN A 68 -18.67 -7.23 -4.49
CA ASN A 68 -19.27 -7.14 -5.82
C ASN A 68 -18.23 -7.20 -6.97
N LEU A 69 -17.25 -8.11 -6.84
CA LEU A 69 -16.16 -8.28 -7.79
C LEU A 69 -16.41 -9.49 -8.69
N ALA A 70 -16.50 -9.26 -10.00
CA ALA A 70 -16.64 -10.30 -11.01
C ALA A 70 -15.27 -10.79 -11.53
N TYR A 71 -14.42 -11.33 -10.64
CA TYR A 71 -13.07 -11.79 -11.00
C TYR A 71 -13.04 -13.28 -11.32
N ARG A 72 -12.09 -13.69 -12.17
CA ARG A 72 -11.84 -15.11 -12.47
C ARG A 72 -11.06 -15.74 -11.32
N VAL A 73 -11.42 -16.95 -10.90
CA VAL A 73 -10.69 -17.69 -9.86
C VAL A 73 -9.77 -18.72 -10.51
N LYS A 74 -8.50 -18.78 -10.08
CA LYS A 74 -7.51 -19.78 -10.49
C LYS A 74 -6.86 -20.39 -9.26
N THR A 75 -6.81 -21.71 -9.20
CA THR A 75 -6.06 -22.43 -8.16
C THR A 75 -4.68 -22.75 -8.68
N VAL A 76 -3.68 -22.65 -7.80
CA VAL A 76 -2.27 -22.89 -8.07
C VAL A 76 -1.75 -23.80 -6.96
N ASP A 77 -1.21 -24.96 -7.33
CA ASP A 77 -0.62 -25.91 -6.39
C ASP A 77 0.89 -25.67 -6.29
N GLU A 78 1.46 -25.68 -5.10
CA GLU A 78 2.90 -25.46 -4.89
C GLU A 78 3.78 -26.50 -5.62
N HIS A 79 3.29 -27.73 -5.82
CA HIS A 79 4.02 -28.76 -6.57
C HIS A 79 3.93 -28.60 -8.09
N ASP A 80 2.97 -27.81 -8.57
CA ASP A 80 2.71 -27.58 -9.99
C ASP A 80 2.53 -26.07 -10.26
N LEU A 81 3.52 -25.28 -9.82
CA LEU A 81 3.51 -23.84 -10.03
C LEU A 81 3.70 -23.55 -11.53
N PRO A 82 2.72 -22.92 -12.19
CA PRO A 82 2.87 -22.52 -13.58
C PRO A 82 3.97 -21.47 -13.71
N SER A 83 4.71 -21.49 -14.81
CA SER A 83 5.80 -20.51 -15.06
C SER A 83 5.36 -19.05 -14.96
N TRP A 84 4.11 -18.74 -15.33
CA TRP A 84 3.57 -17.38 -15.20
C TRP A 84 3.38 -16.93 -13.74
N PHE A 85 3.31 -17.86 -12.79
CA PHE A 85 3.16 -17.57 -11.37
C PHE A 85 4.48 -17.08 -10.75
N GLU A 86 5.63 -17.49 -11.28
CA GLU A 86 6.92 -16.95 -10.85
C GLU A 86 6.97 -15.43 -11.00
N GLY A 87 6.46 -14.90 -12.11
CA GLY A 87 6.38 -13.45 -12.34
C GLY A 87 5.40 -12.69 -11.44
N ILE A 88 4.57 -13.38 -10.62
CA ILE A 88 3.71 -12.71 -9.63
C ILE A 88 4.28 -12.74 -8.22
N LYS A 89 5.21 -13.65 -7.91
CA LYS A 89 5.80 -13.81 -6.56
C LYS A 89 6.49 -12.52 -6.09
N GLU A 90 7.18 -11.84 -6.99
CA GLU A 90 7.90 -10.59 -6.69
C GLU A 90 7.01 -9.34 -6.69
N LYS A 91 5.72 -9.47 -7.05
CA LYS A 91 4.83 -8.30 -7.11
C LYS A 91 4.51 -7.78 -5.72
N VAL A 92 4.51 -6.45 -5.61
CA VAL A 92 4.20 -5.73 -4.37
C VAL A 92 2.72 -5.86 -4.00
N VAL A 93 2.47 -6.14 -2.72
CA VAL A 93 1.13 -6.24 -2.14
C VAL A 93 0.71 -4.87 -1.61
N ARG A 94 -0.47 -4.40 -2.01
CA ARG A 94 -1.14 -3.25 -1.41
C ARG A 94 -1.63 -3.69 -0.04
N SER A 95 -0.93 -3.28 1.02
CA SER A 95 -1.41 -3.46 2.38
C SER A 95 -2.69 -2.64 2.58
N ASN A 96 -3.83 -3.29 2.73
CA ASN A 96 -5.06 -2.65 3.16
C ASN A 96 -5.08 -2.59 4.70
N ILE A 97 -4.05 -1.97 5.27
CA ILE A 97 -4.08 -1.55 6.67
C ILE A 97 -5.25 -0.57 6.74
N ARG A 98 -6.26 -0.83 7.59
CA ARG A 98 -7.19 0.22 8.00
C ARG A 98 -6.31 1.39 8.46
N LYS A 99 -6.20 2.43 7.62
CA LYS A 99 -5.39 3.60 7.93
C LYS A 99 -6.09 4.27 9.11
N GLU A 100 -5.67 3.94 10.32
CA GLU A 100 -6.06 4.75 11.46
C GLU A 100 -5.64 6.18 11.12
N PRO A 101 -6.54 7.16 11.25
CA PRO A 101 -6.20 8.54 10.97
C PRO A 101 -4.99 8.91 11.85
N PRO A 102 -4.01 9.65 11.30
CA PRO A 102 -2.89 10.11 12.11
C PRO A 102 -3.41 10.84 13.37
N PRO A 103 -2.73 10.70 14.52
CA PRO A 103 -3.08 11.45 15.72
C PRO A 103 -3.28 12.94 15.42
N LEU A 104 -4.22 13.59 16.13
CA LEU A 104 -4.57 14.98 15.89
C LEU A 104 -3.36 15.94 15.91
N GLU A 105 -2.37 15.66 16.75
CA GLU A 105 -1.11 16.41 16.80
C GLU A 105 -0.38 16.39 15.46
N ILE A 106 -0.27 15.21 14.83
CA ILE A 106 0.36 15.06 13.51
C ILE A 106 -0.45 15.80 12.45
N LEU A 107 -1.78 15.68 12.48
CA LEU A 107 -2.66 16.38 11.54
C LEU A 107 -2.50 17.91 11.64
N LYS A 108 -2.30 18.44 12.86
CA LYS A 108 -2.04 19.87 13.07
C LYS A 108 -0.70 20.29 12.45
N ILE A 109 0.33 19.45 12.58
CA ILE A 109 1.66 19.72 11.99
C ILE A 109 1.56 19.70 10.46
N LEU A 110 0.94 18.68 9.86
CA LEU A 110 0.75 18.59 8.42
C LEU A 110 0.03 19.82 7.86
N ARG A 111 -1.06 20.26 8.51
CA ARG A 111 -1.78 21.48 8.10
C ARG A 111 -0.93 22.75 8.14
N LYS A 112 0.04 22.83 9.06
CA LYS A 112 0.96 23.98 9.11
C LYS A 112 1.98 23.91 7.98
N ILE A 113 2.47 22.72 7.65
CA ILE A 113 3.34 22.49 6.48
C ILE A 113 2.59 22.84 5.19
N GLU A 114 1.37 22.34 5.00
CA GLU A 114 0.51 22.62 3.83
C GLU A 114 0.23 24.11 3.62
N LYS A 115 0.22 24.92 4.69
CA LYS A 115 -0.05 26.37 4.64
C LYS A 115 1.21 27.23 4.61
N SER A 116 2.39 26.62 4.64
CA SER A 116 3.64 27.35 4.65
C SER A 116 3.90 28.02 3.29
N GLU A 117 4.73 29.05 3.29
CA GLU A 117 5.06 29.76 2.06
C GLU A 117 5.76 28.82 1.06
N PRO A 118 5.41 28.88 -0.23
CA PRO A 118 6.09 28.08 -1.24
C PRO A 118 7.56 28.50 -1.35
N ILE A 119 8.45 27.53 -1.55
CA ILE A 119 9.86 27.80 -1.80
C ILE A 119 10.08 27.84 -3.31
N ASN A 120 10.57 28.97 -3.82
CA ASN A 120 10.74 29.14 -5.25
C ASN A 120 11.62 28.03 -5.86
N GLY A 121 11.14 27.42 -6.94
CA GLY A 121 11.81 26.31 -7.64
C GLY A 121 11.66 24.95 -6.96
N TYR A 122 10.85 24.81 -5.91
CA TYR A 122 10.65 23.55 -5.21
C TYR A 122 9.16 23.32 -4.88
N ASN A 123 8.73 22.07 -4.97
CA ASN A 123 7.39 21.63 -4.56
C ASN A 123 7.48 20.70 -3.35
N SER A 124 6.51 20.78 -2.45
CA SER A 124 6.36 19.83 -1.35
C SER A 124 6.02 18.45 -1.90
N GLU A 125 6.81 17.43 -1.56
CA GLU A 125 6.54 16.05 -1.99
C GLU A 125 6.20 15.14 -0.80
N ALA A 126 6.88 15.33 0.32
CA ALA A 126 6.71 14.48 1.49
C ALA A 126 7.02 15.21 2.80
N ALA A 127 6.63 14.61 3.92
CA ALA A 127 6.97 15.06 5.25
C ALA A 127 7.27 13.88 6.17
N VAL A 128 8.25 14.05 7.06
CA VAL A 128 8.55 13.15 8.16
C VAL A 128 8.15 13.82 9.46
N ILE A 129 7.26 13.20 10.22
CA ILE A 129 6.79 13.69 11.52
C ILE A 129 6.94 12.56 12.52
N LYS A 130 7.74 12.78 13.57
CA LYS A 130 8.21 11.73 14.48
C LYS A 130 8.90 10.61 13.67
N ASN A 131 8.37 9.39 13.71
CA ASN A 131 8.85 8.22 12.97
C ASN A 131 7.94 7.84 11.79
N LYS A 132 7.08 8.75 11.33
CA LYS A 132 6.10 8.48 10.27
C LYS A 132 6.41 9.31 9.02
N PHE A 133 6.34 8.65 7.86
CA PHE A 133 6.49 9.27 6.55
C PHE A 133 5.12 9.54 5.92
N PHE A 134 4.95 10.73 5.39
CA PHE A 134 3.75 11.19 4.70
C PHE A 134 4.12 11.64 3.30
N LYS A 135 3.37 11.21 2.30
CA LYS A 135 3.55 11.64 0.91
C LYS A 135 2.38 12.53 0.50
N LEU A 136 2.66 13.63 -0.17
CA LEU A 136 1.64 14.47 -0.79
C LEU A 136 1.07 13.72 -2.00
N GLN A 137 -0.26 13.56 -2.04
CA GLN A 137 -0.96 12.90 -3.14
C GLN A 137 -2.12 13.77 -3.62
N GLU A 138 -2.31 13.83 -4.93
CA GLU A 138 -3.52 14.39 -5.52
C GLU A 138 -4.69 13.43 -5.33
N LYS A 139 -5.78 13.94 -4.75
CA LYS A 139 -7.04 13.21 -4.65
C LYS A 139 -8.08 13.86 -5.54
N SER A 140 -8.35 13.23 -6.68
CA SER A 140 -9.46 13.60 -7.56
C SER A 140 -10.79 13.18 -6.93
N THR A 141 -11.65 14.15 -6.65
CA THR A 141 -13.04 13.92 -6.21
C THR A 141 -13.98 14.55 -7.22
N THR A 142 -14.82 13.73 -7.84
CA THR A 142 -15.89 14.24 -8.71
C THR A 142 -17.03 14.75 -7.83
N ILE A 143 -17.21 16.06 -7.80
CA ILE A 143 -18.33 16.72 -7.09
C ILE A 143 -19.19 17.36 -8.16
N MET A 144 -20.46 16.95 -8.26
CA MET A 144 -21.42 17.47 -9.25
C MET A 144 -20.95 17.32 -10.72
N GLY A 145 -20.33 16.19 -11.06
CA GLY A 145 -19.84 15.92 -12.42
C GLY A 145 -18.62 16.75 -12.84
N LYS A 146 -18.04 17.53 -11.92
CA LYS A 146 -16.77 18.23 -12.10
C LYS A 146 -15.69 17.60 -11.22
N ASP A 147 -14.56 17.29 -11.83
CA ASP A 147 -13.41 16.78 -11.10
C ASP A 147 -12.72 17.91 -10.34
N HIS A 148 -12.57 17.73 -9.04
CA HIS A 148 -11.75 18.58 -8.18
C HIS A 148 -10.55 17.76 -7.69
N SER A 149 -9.33 18.18 -8.00
CA SER A 149 -8.12 17.62 -7.39
C SER A 149 -7.78 18.40 -6.12
N VAL A 150 -7.56 17.69 -5.03
CA VAL A 150 -7.06 18.26 -3.78
C VAL A 150 -5.79 17.51 -3.40
N GLU A 151 -4.68 18.22 -3.25
CA GLU A 151 -3.46 17.66 -2.71
C GLU A 151 -3.60 17.44 -1.20
N LYS A 152 -3.21 16.26 -0.72
CA LYS A 152 -3.27 15.92 0.70
C LYS A 152 -2.15 14.98 1.08
N PHE A 153 -1.57 15.20 2.26
CA PHE A 153 -0.62 14.25 2.82
C PHE A 153 -1.30 12.96 3.28
N GLU A 154 -0.80 11.83 2.80
CA GLU A 154 -1.19 10.50 3.26
C GLU A 154 0.00 9.74 3.88
N GLN A 155 -0.23 9.08 5.01
CA GLN A 155 0.80 8.24 5.65
C GLN A 155 1.16 7.06 4.75
N VAL A 156 2.45 6.85 4.53
CA VAL A 156 3.00 5.64 3.92
C VAL A 156 3.26 4.63 5.03
N GLN A 157 2.67 3.44 4.93
CA GLN A 157 2.75 2.41 5.97
C GLN A 157 3.92 1.45 5.75
N ASN A 158 4.13 1.03 4.50
CA ASN A 158 5.15 0.05 4.13
C ASN A 158 6.34 0.79 3.51
N LEU A 159 7.20 1.32 4.36
CA LEU A 159 8.50 1.82 3.93
C LEU A 159 9.47 0.64 3.86
N PRO A 160 10.33 0.59 2.83
CA PRO A 160 11.37 -0.42 2.76
C PRO A 160 12.44 -0.18 3.84
N GLU A 161 13.07 -1.27 4.30
CA GLU A 161 14.12 -1.22 5.32
C GLU A 161 15.46 -0.77 4.72
N GLY A 162 16.23 0.00 5.50
CA GLY A 162 17.59 0.40 5.15
C GLY A 162 17.83 1.90 5.24
N PHE A 163 18.98 2.30 4.71
CA PHE A 163 19.39 3.70 4.63
C PHE A 163 19.10 4.25 3.24
N TYR A 164 18.37 5.36 3.19
CA TYR A 164 18.00 6.01 1.94
C TYR A 164 18.64 7.39 1.86
N LEU A 165 19.33 7.65 0.74
CA LEU A 165 19.81 8.97 0.39
C LEU A 165 18.79 9.64 -0.54
N LEU A 166 18.36 10.85 -0.19
CA LEU A 166 17.52 11.63 -1.10
C LEU A 166 18.34 12.07 -2.32
N PRO A 167 17.77 12.05 -3.53
CA PRO A 167 18.42 12.57 -4.72
C PRO A 167 18.84 14.04 -4.56
N GLY A 168 19.83 14.48 -5.35
CA GLY A 168 20.44 15.81 -5.20
C GLY A 168 19.52 17.00 -5.50
N ASP A 169 18.38 16.79 -6.14
CA ASP A 169 17.35 17.80 -6.39
C ASP A 169 16.40 18.02 -5.20
N TYR A 170 16.61 17.33 -4.07
CA TYR A 170 15.83 17.53 -2.86
C TYR A 170 16.41 18.60 -1.94
N LYS A 171 15.52 19.38 -1.34
CA LYS A 171 15.79 20.21 -0.16
C LYS A 171 14.93 19.77 1.00
N THR A 172 15.38 20.11 2.20
CA THR A 172 14.63 19.88 3.44
C THR A 172 14.28 21.19 4.11
N ARG A 173 13.04 21.34 4.56
CA ARG A 173 12.64 22.44 5.45
C ARG A 173 12.28 21.89 6.83
N LEU A 174 12.91 22.43 7.86
CA LEU A 174 12.57 22.09 9.24
C LEU A 174 11.38 22.93 9.70
N TYR A 175 10.37 22.28 10.25
CA TYR A 175 9.33 22.97 10.99
C TYR A 175 9.67 22.94 12.49
N ILE A 176 10.01 24.10 13.05
CA ILE A 176 10.43 24.25 14.45
C ILE A 176 9.36 25.07 15.19
N GLU A 177 8.89 24.58 16.33
CA GLU A 177 7.97 25.29 17.22
C GLU A 177 8.44 25.15 18.67
N LYS A 178 8.55 26.27 19.39
CA LYS A 178 9.02 26.30 20.80
C LYS A 178 10.37 25.58 21.00
N GLY A 179 11.30 25.78 20.07
CA GLY A 179 12.64 25.18 20.12
C GLY A 179 12.69 23.68 19.83
N LYS A 180 11.59 23.06 19.38
CA LYS A 180 11.54 21.63 19.03
C LYS A 180 11.28 21.45 17.54
N VAL A 181 11.98 20.49 16.93
CA VAL A 181 11.68 20.04 15.56
C VAL A 181 10.38 19.26 15.59
N MET A 182 9.35 19.81 14.96
CA MET A 182 8.02 19.21 14.89
C MET A 182 7.89 18.30 13.67
N GLY A 183 8.60 18.60 12.59
CA GLY A 183 8.63 17.81 11.37
C GLY A 183 9.70 18.28 10.38
N ILE A 184 9.98 17.41 9.42
CA ILE A 184 10.89 17.67 8.31
C ILE A 184 10.07 17.55 7.04
N GLU A 185 10.00 18.62 6.26
CA GLU A 185 9.40 18.59 4.94
C GLU A 185 10.47 18.31 3.89
N LEU A 186 10.15 17.43 2.94
CA LEU A 186 10.97 17.08 1.79
C LEU A 186 10.41 17.77 0.56
N LEU A 187 11.24 18.63 -0.02
CA LEU A 187 10.92 19.50 -1.14
C LEU A 187 11.70 19.01 -2.35
N LYS A 188 11.01 18.80 -3.48
CA LYS A 188 11.65 18.37 -4.72
C LYS A 188 11.80 19.55 -5.66
N GLY A 189 12.98 19.68 -6.26
CA GLY A 189 13.26 20.68 -7.28
C GLY A 189 12.32 20.55 -8.48
N ASN A 190 11.82 21.68 -8.95
CA ASN A 190 11.07 21.75 -10.19
C ASN A 190 12.07 21.65 -11.33
N ASN A 191 12.42 20.43 -11.74
CA ASN A 191 13.16 20.21 -12.99
C ASN A 191 12.23 20.58 -14.15
N LYS A 192 12.05 21.88 -14.41
CA LYS A 192 11.84 22.32 -15.79
C LYS A 192 13.18 22.10 -16.46
N SER A 193 13.30 20.98 -17.16
CA SER A 193 14.26 20.89 -18.25
C SER A 193 14.07 22.14 -19.10
N GLU A 194 15.01 23.08 -19.01
CA GLU A 194 15.16 24.12 -20.01
C GLU A 194 15.43 23.38 -21.33
N SER A 195 14.37 23.30 -22.14
CA SER A 195 14.40 22.92 -23.55
C SER A 195 14.76 24.12 -24.40
#